data_AF-A0A3C0HC54-F1
#
_entry.id   AF-A0A3C0HC54-F1
#
_cell.length_a   1.000
_cell.length_b   1.000
_cell.length_c   1.000
_cell.angle_alpha   90.00
_cell.angle_beta   90.00
_cell.angle_gamma   90.00
#
_symmetry.space_group_name_H-M   'P 1'
#
loop_
_entity.id
_entity.type
_entity.pdbx_description
1 polymer ?
#
loop_
_entity_poly.entity_id
_entity_poly.type
_entity_poly.pdbx_seq_one_letter_code
_entity_poly.pdbx_strand_id
1 'polypeptide(L)'
;MNIPLPDAVVSFEHDFISHDESIKYLEALSTEVAWKQNQIKMFGKVYNEPRLTAWYGDQGLSYKYSGIQLLSTAWSDLLNELKSKVNAAASTEFNSALLNYYRDGQDSMGYHQDNEPELGQNPVIASLTFGAARTFQLKHITDKTIKRKDILLNSGSLLIMAGTTQHYWKHQIPKTKKPIGPRLNITFRVIKDVDNRPQ
;
A
#
# COMPACT_ATOMS: atom_id res chain seq x y z
N MET A 1 -14.49 2.77 10.13
CA MET A 1 -14.83 1.75 11.16
C MET A 1 -13.58 1.00 11.59
N ASN A 2 -13.41 0.75 12.89
CA ASN A 2 -12.29 -0.09 13.37
C ASN A 2 -12.60 -1.57 13.15
N ILE A 3 -11.60 -2.34 12.72
CA ILE A 3 -11.70 -3.79 12.54
C ILE A 3 -11.05 -4.44 13.76
N PRO A 4 -11.84 -5.11 14.64
CA PRO A 4 -11.28 -5.72 15.85
C PRO A 4 -10.40 -6.91 15.47
N LEU A 5 -9.12 -6.78 15.73
CA LEU A 5 -8.10 -7.81 15.56
C LEU A 5 -7.14 -7.75 16.75
N PRO A 6 -6.72 -8.89 17.32
CA PRO A 6 -5.69 -8.89 18.35
C PRO A 6 -4.38 -8.32 17.79
N ASP A 7 -3.64 -7.60 18.64
CA ASP A 7 -2.31 -7.07 18.34
C ASP A 7 -2.23 -6.17 17.09
N ALA A 8 -3.36 -5.56 16.71
CA ALA A 8 -3.45 -4.70 15.54
C ALA A 8 -4.38 -3.51 15.76
N VAL A 9 -4.05 -2.42 15.06
CA VAL A 9 -4.90 -1.24 14.92
C VAL A 9 -5.20 -1.11 13.43
N VAL A 10 -6.40 -1.50 13.04
CA VAL A 10 -6.85 -1.45 11.65
C VAL A 10 -8.17 -0.69 11.57
N SER A 11 -8.23 0.34 10.76
CA SER A 11 -9.47 1.03 10.42
C SER A 11 -9.73 0.94 8.92
N PHE A 12 -11.02 0.87 8.57
CA PHE A 12 -11.48 0.74 7.20
C PHE A 12 -12.67 1.66 6.96
N GLU A 13 -12.60 2.42 5.87
CA GLU A 13 -13.65 3.31 5.40
C GLU A 13 -13.97 2.96 3.95
N HIS A 14 -15.25 2.64 3.70
CA HIS A 14 -15.67 2.07 2.43
C HIS A 14 -15.73 3.11 1.31
N ASP A 15 -16.32 4.27 1.60
CA ASP A 15 -16.63 5.32 0.62
C ASP A 15 -15.84 6.61 0.94
N PHE A 16 -14.56 6.45 1.29
CA PHE A 16 -13.68 7.57 1.64
C PHE A 16 -13.52 8.55 0.48
N ILE A 17 -13.40 8.03 -0.74
CA ILE A 17 -13.58 8.79 -1.97
C ILE A 17 -14.88 8.34 -2.62
N SER A 18 -15.69 9.29 -3.09
CA SER A 18 -16.95 8.99 -3.76
C SER A 18 -16.75 8.13 -5.02
N HIS A 19 -17.81 7.46 -5.47
CA HIS A 19 -17.74 6.62 -6.67
C HIS A 19 -17.30 7.40 -7.90
N ASP A 20 -17.88 8.59 -8.13
CA ASP A 20 -17.60 9.42 -9.29
C ASP A 20 -16.17 10.00 -9.27
N GLU A 21 -15.69 10.45 -8.11
CA GLU A 21 -14.29 10.88 -7.96
C GLU A 21 -13.34 9.69 -8.16
N SER A 22 -13.68 8.52 -7.65
CA SER A 22 -12.84 7.33 -7.77
C SER A 22 -12.61 6.90 -9.21
N ILE A 23 -13.62 7.03 -10.08
CA ILE A 23 -13.47 6.78 -11.52
C ILE A 23 -12.46 7.76 -12.13
N LYS A 24 -12.61 9.06 -11.84
CA LYS A 24 -11.71 10.12 -12.34
C LYS A 24 -10.27 9.89 -11.89
N TYR A 25 -10.04 9.58 -10.61
CA TYR A 25 -8.70 9.28 -10.11
C TYR A 25 -8.09 8.05 -10.77
N LEU A 26 -8.89 6.99 -10.97
CA LEU A 26 -8.39 5.79 -11.66
C LEU A 26 -7.95 6.12 -13.09
N GLU A 27 -8.77 6.84 -13.86
CA GLU A 27 -8.47 7.21 -15.24
C GLU A 27 -7.21 8.09 -15.32
N ALA A 28 -7.14 9.15 -14.51
CA ALA A 28 -6.00 10.07 -14.50
C ALA A 28 -4.71 9.36 -14.06
N LEU A 29 -4.71 8.69 -12.91
CA LEU A 29 -3.51 8.04 -12.38
C LEU A 29 -3.04 6.86 -13.25
N SER A 30 -3.95 6.17 -13.95
CA SER A 30 -3.55 5.09 -14.86
C SER A 30 -2.73 5.59 -16.04
N THR A 31 -2.87 6.87 -16.43
CA THR A 31 -2.19 7.46 -17.58
C THR A 31 -1.01 8.36 -17.19
N GLU A 32 -1.14 9.15 -16.12
CA GLU A 32 -0.12 10.12 -15.68
C GLU A 32 1.07 9.47 -14.96
N VAL A 33 0.84 8.34 -14.29
CA VAL A 33 1.90 7.66 -13.52
C VAL A 33 2.81 6.87 -14.46
N ALA A 34 4.12 7.09 -14.32
CA ALA A 34 5.14 6.36 -15.06
C ALA A 34 5.35 4.95 -14.48
N TRP A 35 4.38 4.06 -14.72
CA TRP A 35 4.36 2.69 -14.23
C TRP A 35 5.57 1.87 -14.71
N LYS A 36 6.18 1.12 -13.79
CA LYS A 36 7.28 0.20 -14.10
C LYS A 36 6.98 -1.19 -13.55
N GLN A 37 7.32 -2.23 -14.31
CA GLN A 37 7.36 -3.60 -13.80
C GLN A 37 8.77 -3.88 -13.30
N ASN A 38 8.97 -3.94 -11.98
CA ASN A 38 10.29 -4.25 -11.45
C ASN A 38 10.59 -5.75 -11.56
N GLN A 39 11.86 -6.07 -11.33
CA GLN A 39 12.34 -7.44 -11.18
C GLN A 39 12.66 -7.72 -9.72
N ILE A 40 12.15 -8.83 -9.20
CA ILE A 40 12.44 -9.33 -7.84
C ILE A 40 13.21 -10.64 -7.92
N LYS A 41 14.12 -10.85 -6.98
CA LYS A 41 14.87 -12.10 -6.85
C LYS A 41 14.23 -12.98 -5.78
N MET A 42 13.72 -14.13 -6.18
CA MET A 42 13.13 -15.13 -5.27
C MET A 42 13.83 -16.47 -5.48
N PHE A 43 14.32 -17.10 -4.41
CA PHE A 43 15.02 -18.40 -4.46
C PHE A 43 16.15 -18.45 -5.50
N GLY A 44 16.92 -17.35 -5.61
CA GLY A 44 18.03 -17.22 -6.56
C GLY A 44 17.63 -16.88 -8.00
N LYS A 45 16.35 -16.95 -8.35
CA LYS A 45 15.82 -16.65 -9.70
C LYS A 45 15.20 -15.26 -9.76
N VAL A 46 15.30 -14.61 -10.91
CA VAL A 46 14.72 -13.29 -11.17
C VAL A 46 13.35 -13.45 -11.81
N TYR A 47 12.35 -12.77 -11.26
CA TYR A 47 10.98 -12.75 -11.74
C TYR A 47 10.51 -11.31 -11.91
N ASN A 48 9.63 -11.08 -12.88
CA ASN A 48 8.91 -9.82 -12.93
C ASN A 48 7.91 -9.76 -11.78
N GLU A 49 7.81 -8.61 -11.11
CA GLU A 49 6.76 -8.38 -10.13
C GLU A 49 5.40 -8.57 -10.81
N PRO A 50 4.46 -9.30 -10.18
CA PRO A 50 3.13 -9.50 -10.75
C PRO A 50 2.25 -8.27 -10.46
N ARG A 51 2.74 -7.08 -10.81
CA ARG A 51 2.07 -5.77 -10.79
C ARG A 51 3.03 -4.72 -11.33
N LEU A 52 2.52 -3.56 -11.72
CA LEU A 52 3.35 -2.39 -11.97
C LEU A 52 3.41 -1.52 -10.71
N THR A 53 4.49 -0.79 -10.54
CA THR A 53 4.65 0.13 -9.41
C THR A 53 5.25 1.46 -9.84
N ALA A 54 5.04 2.46 -9.00
CA ALA A 54 5.72 3.74 -9.05
C ALA A 54 5.90 4.26 -7.62
N TRP A 55 6.99 4.96 -7.36
CA TRP A 55 7.30 5.49 -6.04
C TRP A 55 7.41 7.02 -6.08
N TYR A 56 6.67 7.66 -5.18
CA TYR A 56 6.61 9.10 -5.03
C TYR A 56 6.92 9.46 -3.58
N GLY A 57 7.52 10.63 -3.39
CA GLY A 57 7.84 11.10 -2.05
C GLY A 57 8.41 12.50 -2.07
N ASP A 58 8.60 13.04 -0.87
CA ASP A 58 9.23 14.33 -0.69
C ASP A 58 10.67 14.30 -1.25
N GLN A 59 11.18 15.47 -1.64
CA GLN A 59 12.51 15.58 -2.24
C GLN A 59 13.60 15.08 -1.28
N GLY A 60 14.57 14.34 -1.82
CA GLY A 60 15.71 13.84 -1.04
C GLY A 60 15.45 12.52 -0.30
N LEU A 61 14.22 12.01 -0.30
CA LEU A 61 13.94 10.68 0.25
C LEU A 61 14.52 9.58 -0.64
N SER A 62 15.17 8.60 -0.02
CA SER A 62 15.52 7.34 -0.66
C SER A 62 14.82 6.19 0.06
N TYR A 63 14.21 5.29 -0.71
CA TYR A 63 13.50 4.13 -0.18
C TYR A 63 14.16 2.85 -0.72
N LYS A 64 14.39 1.87 0.16
CA LYS A 64 14.99 0.58 -0.22
C LYS A 64 13.89 -0.49 -0.23
N TYR A 65 13.25 -0.69 -1.38
CA TYR A 65 12.31 -1.79 -1.57
C TYR A 65 12.99 -2.98 -2.22
N SER A 66 12.97 -4.16 -1.56
CA SER A 66 13.55 -5.40 -2.09
C SER A 66 15.00 -5.28 -2.60
N GLY A 67 15.80 -4.40 -2.00
CA GLY A 67 17.20 -4.14 -2.38
C GLY A 67 17.39 -3.13 -3.51
N ILE A 68 16.32 -2.55 -4.06
CA ILE A 68 16.36 -1.49 -5.08
C ILE A 68 16.30 -0.14 -4.37
N GLN A 69 17.31 0.72 -4.56
CA GLN A 69 17.25 2.11 -4.13
C GLN A 69 16.46 2.92 -5.17
N LEU A 70 15.30 3.44 -4.76
CA LEU A 70 14.49 4.32 -5.59
C LEU A 70 14.72 5.77 -5.12
N LEU A 71 15.00 6.66 -6.06
CA LEU A 71 14.96 8.11 -5.84
C LEU A 71 13.52 8.59 -5.97
N SER A 72 13.10 9.54 -5.12
CA SER A 72 11.70 9.94 -5.07
C SER A 72 11.33 10.69 -6.34
N THR A 73 10.25 10.25 -6.98
CA THR A 73 9.56 11.09 -7.97
C THR A 73 8.78 12.14 -7.19
N ALA A 74 8.89 13.41 -7.58
CA ALA A 74 8.13 14.48 -6.95
C ALA A 74 6.62 14.21 -7.11
N TRP A 75 5.85 14.53 -6.07
CA TRP A 75 4.39 14.42 -6.09
C TRP A 75 3.78 15.22 -7.24
N SER A 76 2.83 14.62 -7.97
CA SER A 76 1.93 15.37 -8.84
C SER A 76 0.86 16.09 -8.02
N ASP A 77 0.19 17.08 -8.62
CA ASP A 77 -0.92 17.80 -7.97
C ASP A 77 -2.02 16.84 -7.50
N LEU A 78 -2.37 15.86 -8.34
CA LEU A 78 -3.36 14.84 -8.02
C LEU A 78 -2.96 13.97 -6.81
N LEU A 79 -1.68 13.60 -6.72
CA LEU A 79 -1.19 12.83 -5.58
C LEU A 79 -1.09 13.68 -4.32
N ASN A 80 -0.74 14.96 -4.42
CA ASN A 80 -0.75 15.90 -3.29
C ASN A 80 -2.16 16.12 -2.73
N GLU A 81 -3.17 16.20 -3.60
CA GLU A 81 -4.57 16.30 -3.19
C GLU A 81 -4.98 15.05 -2.38
N LEU A 82 -4.74 13.85 -2.94
CA LEU A 82 -5.07 12.59 -2.26
C LEU A 82 -4.28 12.42 -0.96
N LYS A 83 -2.98 12.78 -0.95
CA LYS A 83 -2.14 12.79 0.25
C LYS A 83 -2.76 13.67 1.34
N SER A 84 -3.22 14.88 1.00
CA SER A 84 -3.82 15.80 1.96
C SER A 84 -5.11 15.23 2.57
N LYS A 85 -6.00 14.66 1.76
CA LYS A 85 -7.22 13.97 2.25
C LYS A 85 -6.86 12.84 3.22
N VAL A 86 -5.88 12.01 2.83
CA VAL A 86 -5.44 10.85 3.62
C VAL A 86 -4.69 11.26 4.90
N ASN A 87 -3.89 12.32 4.87
CA ASN A 87 -3.20 12.86 6.06
C ASN A 87 -4.21 13.26 7.14
N ALA A 88 -5.25 13.98 6.75
CA ALA A 88 -6.33 14.38 7.65
C ALA A 88 -7.04 13.17 8.26
N ALA A 89 -7.42 12.17 7.43
CA ALA A 89 -8.11 10.96 7.89
C ALA A 89 -7.26 10.09 8.83
N ALA A 90 -5.94 10.00 8.57
CA ALA A 90 -5.02 9.20 9.38
C ALA A 90 -4.39 9.98 10.54
N SER A 91 -4.65 11.29 10.64
CA SER A 91 -3.94 12.18 11.58
C SER A 91 -2.42 11.99 11.52
N THR A 92 -1.89 11.85 10.30
CA THR A 92 -0.47 11.52 10.04
C THR A 92 0.01 12.25 8.80
N GLU A 93 1.15 12.92 8.87
CA GLU A 93 1.78 13.55 7.71
C GLU A 93 2.62 12.55 6.92
N PHE A 94 2.06 11.98 5.85
CA PHE A 94 2.79 11.06 4.98
C PHE A 94 3.76 11.81 4.07
N ASN A 95 4.97 11.26 3.90
CA ASN A 95 6.03 11.83 3.07
C ASN A 95 6.41 10.94 1.87
N SER A 96 5.79 9.76 1.74
CA SER A 96 6.01 8.85 0.62
C SER A 96 4.75 8.06 0.26
N ALA A 97 4.68 7.60 -0.98
CA ALA A 97 3.69 6.64 -1.44
C ALA A 97 4.28 5.63 -2.43
N LEU A 98 3.98 4.35 -2.20
CA LEU A 98 4.16 3.30 -3.20
C LEU A 98 2.83 3.04 -3.91
N LEU A 99 2.81 3.36 -5.19
CA LEU A 99 1.68 3.07 -6.06
C LEU A 99 1.83 1.65 -6.63
N ASN A 100 0.73 0.92 -6.67
CA ASN A 100 0.64 -0.43 -7.19
C ASN A 100 -0.52 -0.52 -8.18
N TYR A 101 -0.22 -0.90 -9.42
CA TYR A 101 -1.21 -1.13 -10.47
C TYR A 101 -1.28 -2.61 -10.81
N TYR A 102 -2.42 -3.21 -10.51
CA TYR A 102 -2.76 -4.59 -10.80
C TYR A 102 -3.59 -4.59 -12.07
N ARG A 103 -3.01 -5.06 -13.17
CA ARG A 103 -3.64 -5.02 -14.50
C ARG A 103 -4.91 -5.86 -14.57
N ASP A 104 -4.92 -6.97 -13.85
CA ASP A 104 -6.02 -7.93 -13.81
C ASP A 104 -5.97 -8.80 -12.52
N GLY A 105 -6.74 -9.90 -12.53
CA GLY A 105 -6.76 -10.89 -11.45
C GLY A 105 -5.49 -11.73 -11.30
N GLN A 106 -4.58 -11.76 -12.29
CA GLN A 106 -3.32 -12.50 -12.25
C GLN A 106 -2.18 -11.72 -11.60
N ASP A 107 -2.29 -10.40 -11.55
CA ASP A 107 -1.44 -9.55 -10.72
C ASP A 107 -1.76 -9.73 -9.23
N SER A 108 -0.74 -9.69 -8.38
CA SER A 108 -0.84 -10.03 -6.96
C SER A 108 0.30 -9.44 -6.11
N MET A 109 0.13 -9.54 -4.81
CA MET A 109 1.19 -9.32 -3.83
C MET A 109 1.11 -10.45 -2.80
N GLY A 110 2.19 -11.19 -2.60
CA GLY A 110 2.24 -12.29 -1.65
C GLY A 110 2.22 -11.82 -0.19
N TYR A 111 2.15 -12.75 0.75
CA TYR A 111 2.23 -12.41 2.17
C TYR A 111 3.53 -11.70 2.52
N HIS A 112 3.41 -10.48 3.01
CA HIS A 112 4.52 -9.63 3.46
C HIS A 112 4.10 -8.78 4.68
N GLN A 113 5.07 -8.12 5.28
CA GLN A 113 4.89 -7.09 6.30
C GLN A 113 5.54 -5.83 5.76
N ASP A 114 4.97 -4.67 6.09
CA ASP A 114 5.65 -3.39 5.89
C ASP A 114 6.51 -3.13 7.13
N ASN A 115 7.67 -3.78 7.20
CA ASN A 115 8.56 -3.77 8.35
C ASN A 115 9.98 -3.31 8.00
N GLU A 116 10.12 -2.55 6.92
CA GLU A 116 11.38 -1.94 6.52
C GLU A 116 11.90 -1.00 7.64
N PRO A 117 13.20 -1.04 7.98
CA PRO A 117 13.77 -0.25 9.07
C PRO A 117 13.48 1.25 8.96
N GLU A 118 13.42 1.79 7.74
CA GLU A 118 13.10 3.20 7.49
C GLU A 118 11.68 3.60 7.90
N LEU A 119 10.75 2.66 8.09
CA LEU A 119 9.41 2.96 8.61
C LEU A 119 9.41 3.19 10.13
N GLY A 120 10.47 2.75 10.82
CA GLY A 120 10.58 2.79 12.27
C GLY A 120 9.61 1.86 13.00
N GLN A 121 9.48 2.06 14.31
CA GLN A 121 8.59 1.26 15.15
C GLN A 121 7.13 1.70 15.02
N ASN A 122 6.21 0.73 14.96
CA ASN A 122 4.76 0.93 14.86
C ASN A 122 4.33 1.95 13.78
N PRO A 123 4.70 1.73 12.49
CA PRO A 123 4.40 2.69 11.44
C PRO A 123 2.88 2.80 11.22
N VAL A 124 2.43 4.01 10.90
CA VAL A 124 1.11 4.24 10.32
C VAL A 124 1.23 4.10 8.81
N ILE A 125 0.36 3.28 8.23
CA ILE A 125 0.30 3.01 6.80
C ILE A 125 -1.14 3.20 6.35
N ALA A 126 -1.35 4.04 5.33
CA ALA A 126 -2.65 4.27 4.74
C ALA A 126 -2.70 3.73 3.31
N SER A 127 -3.74 2.97 2.99
CA SER A 127 -3.91 2.24 1.73
C SER A 127 -5.22 2.67 1.06
N LEU A 128 -5.11 3.49 0.02
CA LEU A 128 -6.23 3.98 -0.77
C LEU A 128 -6.38 3.17 -2.06
N THR A 129 -7.59 2.69 -2.36
CA THR A 129 -7.86 1.79 -3.49
C THR A 129 -8.78 2.43 -4.54
N PHE A 130 -8.49 2.21 -5.82
CA PHE A 130 -9.36 2.56 -6.95
C PHE A 130 -9.51 1.38 -7.92
N GLY A 131 -10.66 1.31 -8.60
CA GLY A 131 -10.95 0.29 -9.60
C GLY A 131 -11.43 -1.04 -9.03
N ALA A 132 -11.03 -2.16 -9.63
CA ALA A 132 -11.58 -3.46 -9.33
C ALA A 132 -11.35 -3.88 -7.87
N ALA A 133 -12.42 -4.36 -7.22
CA ALA A 133 -12.37 -4.81 -5.84
C ALA A 133 -11.46 -6.03 -5.68
N ARG A 134 -10.63 -6.03 -4.63
CA ARG A 134 -9.74 -7.15 -4.30
C ARG A 134 -9.79 -7.47 -2.81
N THR A 135 -9.70 -8.75 -2.49
CA THR A 135 -9.60 -9.21 -1.11
C THR A 135 -8.20 -8.95 -0.59
N PHE A 136 -8.09 -8.08 0.42
CA PHE A 136 -6.92 -7.94 1.26
C PHE A 136 -7.00 -8.95 2.41
N GLN A 137 -5.97 -9.78 2.54
CA GLN A 137 -5.94 -10.87 3.51
C GLN A 137 -4.90 -10.60 4.58
N LEU A 138 -5.31 -10.59 5.84
CA LEU A 138 -4.48 -10.46 7.02
C LEU A 138 -4.34 -11.81 7.71
N LYS A 139 -3.10 -12.24 7.96
CA LYS A 139 -2.79 -13.48 8.68
C LYS A 139 -1.86 -13.20 9.85
N HIS A 140 -2.27 -13.63 11.03
CA HIS A 140 -1.45 -13.52 12.24
C HIS A 140 -0.22 -14.43 12.14
N ILE A 141 0.93 -13.92 12.57
CA ILE A 141 2.24 -14.52 12.34
C ILE A 141 2.58 -15.53 13.43
N THR A 142 2.32 -15.21 14.69
CA THR A 142 2.75 -16.02 15.85
C THR A 142 1.65 -17.00 16.27
N ASP A 143 0.47 -16.50 16.64
CA ASP A 143 -0.70 -17.32 16.96
C ASP A 143 -1.39 -17.84 15.67
N LYS A 144 -1.40 -19.17 15.51
CA LYS A 144 -2.00 -19.88 14.36
C LYS A 144 -3.48 -20.22 14.56
N THR A 145 -4.01 -20.07 15.76
CA THR A 145 -5.43 -20.32 16.08
C THR A 145 -6.32 -19.20 15.57
N ILE A 146 -5.77 -17.98 15.45
CA ILE A 146 -6.45 -16.83 14.86
C ILE A 146 -6.67 -17.08 13.37
N LYS A 147 -7.94 -17.07 12.96
CA LYS A 147 -8.33 -17.20 11.56
C LYS A 147 -7.87 -15.97 10.77
N ARG A 148 -7.48 -16.22 9.52
CA ARG A 148 -7.21 -15.16 8.54
C ARG A 148 -8.40 -14.21 8.43
N LYS A 149 -8.14 -12.91 8.43
CA LYS A 149 -9.15 -11.87 8.20
C LYS A 149 -9.09 -11.44 6.73
N ASP A 150 -10.23 -11.52 6.07
CA ASP A 150 -10.40 -11.05 4.69
C ASP A 150 -11.20 -9.74 4.71
N ILE A 151 -10.70 -8.74 3.98
CA ILE A 151 -11.32 -7.42 3.82
C ILE A 151 -11.45 -7.17 2.32
N LEU A 152 -12.66 -6.91 1.83
CA LEU A 152 -12.87 -6.53 0.43
C LEU A 152 -12.58 -5.03 0.28
N LEU A 153 -11.50 -4.69 -0.42
CA LEU A 153 -11.15 -3.30 -0.73
C LEU A 153 -11.82 -2.91 -2.03
N ASN A 154 -12.85 -2.08 -1.95
CA ASN A 154 -13.58 -1.55 -3.10
C ASN A 154 -12.95 -0.24 -3.58
N SER A 155 -13.36 0.21 -4.77
CA SER A 155 -12.95 1.52 -5.29
C SER A 155 -13.39 2.63 -4.33
N GLY A 156 -12.49 3.56 -4.04
CA GLY A 156 -12.71 4.68 -3.12
C GLY A 156 -12.47 4.34 -1.65
N SER A 157 -12.13 3.09 -1.31
CA SER A 157 -11.93 2.69 0.08
C SER A 157 -10.55 3.04 0.62
N LEU A 158 -10.51 3.42 1.90
CA LEU A 158 -9.30 3.70 2.67
C LEU A 158 -9.15 2.67 3.79
N LEU A 159 -8.00 2.00 3.84
CA LEU A 159 -7.59 1.11 4.91
C LEU A 159 -6.36 1.70 5.62
N ILE A 160 -6.43 1.90 6.93
CA ILE A 160 -5.29 2.35 7.74
C ILE A 160 -4.85 1.20 8.64
N MET A 161 -3.54 0.94 8.67
CA MET A 161 -2.89 0.01 9.58
C MET A 161 -1.90 0.78 10.45
N ALA A 162 -1.97 0.61 11.76
CA ALA A 162 -1.13 1.33 12.72
C ALA A 162 -0.77 0.44 13.92
N GLY A 163 -0.08 1.01 14.91
CA GLY A 163 0.31 0.31 16.13
C GLY A 163 1.16 -0.92 15.81
N THR A 164 0.88 -2.03 16.49
CA THR A 164 1.67 -3.25 16.36
C THR A 164 1.32 -4.12 15.15
N THR A 165 0.45 -3.65 14.25
CA THR A 165 -0.08 -4.45 13.14
C THR A 165 1.04 -5.08 12.30
N GLN A 166 2.06 -4.31 11.91
CA GLN A 166 3.15 -4.82 11.07
C GLN A 166 4.11 -5.76 11.82
N HIS A 167 4.00 -5.89 13.15
CA HIS A 167 4.78 -6.83 13.94
C HIS A 167 4.12 -8.22 14.02
N TYR A 168 2.80 -8.26 14.10
CA TYR A 168 2.04 -9.50 14.36
C TYR A 168 1.24 -10.00 13.17
N TRP A 169 1.00 -9.16 12.17
CA TRP A 169 0.20 -9.49 10.99
C TRP A 169 1.00 -9.32 9.72
N LYS A 170 0.87 -10.31 8.82
CA LYS A 170 1.30 -10.19 7.44
C LYS A 170 0.10 -10.16 6.52
N HIS A 171 0.23 -9.49 5.39
CA HIS A 171 -0.87 -9.25 4.48
C HIS A 171 -0.56 -9.54 3.02
N GLN A 172 -1.60 -9.78 2.22
CA GLN A 172 -1.47 -10.08 0.80
C GLN A 172 -2.67 -9.63 -0.03
N ILE A 173 -2.45 -9.50 -1.34
CA ILE A 173 -3.47 -9.40 -2.40
C ILE A 173 -3.33 -10.66 -3.27
N PRO A 174 -4.11 -11.73 -3.03
CA PRO A 174 -3.98 -12.98 -3.76
C PRO A 174 -4.53 -12.85 -5.18
N LYS A 175 -4.02 -13.68 -6.10
CA LYS A 175 -4.57 -13.82 -7.46
C LYS A 175 -6.03 -14.28 -7.42
N THR A 176 -6.79 -13.92 -8.43
CA THR A 176 -8.16 -14.41 -8.66
C THR A 176 -8.31 -14.88 -10.10
N LYS A 177 -9.08 -15.96 -10.30
CA LYS A 177 -9.46 -16.45 -11.62
C LYS A 177 -10.69 -15.73 -12.19
N LYS A 178 -11.39 -14.93 -11.36
CA LYS A 178 -12.54 -14.14 -11.83
C LYS A 178 -12.05 -13.07 -12.83
N PRO A 179 -12.71 -12.90 -13.97
CA PRO A 179 -12.40 -11.79 -14.88
C PRO A 179 -12.79 -10.49 -14.18
N ILE A 180 -11.81 -9.63 -13.92
CA ILE A 180 -11.98 -8.34 -13.25
C ILE A 180 -11.13 -7.30 -13.96
N GLY A 181 -11.53 -6.04 -13.86
CA GLY A 181 -10.77 -4.91 -14.39
C GLY A 181 -9.50 -4.60 -13.60
N PRO A 182 -8.78 -3.53 -13.97
CA PRO A 182 -7.59 -3.10 -13.26
C PRO A 182 -7.90 -2.56 -11.87
N ARG A 183 -6.93 -2.66 -10.97
CA ARG A 183 -6.95 -2.06 -9.63
C ARG A 183 -5.71 -1.19 -9.46
N LEU A 184 -5.92 0.02 -8.97
CA LEU A 184 -4.86 0.89 -8.48
C LEU A 184 -4.90 0.96 -6.96
N ASN A 185 -3.72 0.99 -6.34
CA ASN A 185 -3.58 1.15 -4.90
C ASN A 185 -2.44 2.11 -4.59
N ILE A 186 -2.70 3.09 -3.73
CA ILE A 186 -1.70 4.02 -3.20
C ILE A 186 -1.46 3.67 -1.74
N THR A 187 -0.24 3.26 -1.40
CA THR A 187 0.14 2.99 -0.01
C THR A 187 1.05 4.10 0.49
N PHE A 188 0.51 4.97 1.33
CA PHE A 188 1.18 6.11 1.95
C PHE A 188 1.92 5.68 3.22
N ARG A 189 3.13 6.19 3.40
CA ARG A 189 4.02 5.87 4.53
C ARG A 189 4.84 7.08 4.96
N VAL A 190 5.33 7.02 6.19
CA VAL A 190 6.34 7.94 6.72
C VAL A 190 7.70 7.24 6.69
N ILE A 191 8.59 7.70 5.82
CA ILE A 191 9.99 7.30 5.80
C ILE A 191 10.74 8.16 6.82
N LYS A 192 11.36 7.51 7.79
CA LYS A 192 12.26 8.15 8.76
C LYS A 192 13.66 8.20 8.17
N ASP A 193 14.30 9.36 8.29
CA ASP A 193 15.68 9.54 7.89
C ASP A 193 16.57 8.63 8.74
N VAL A 194 17.21 7.64 8.09
CA VAL A 194 17.97 6.59 8.80
C VAL A 194 19.32 7.14 9.29
N ASP A 195 19.79 8.23 8.68
CA ASP A 195 21.11 8.83 8.92
C ASP A 195 21.13 9.88 10.05
N ASN A 196 19.97 10.26 10.59
CA ASN A 196 19.81 11.25 11.66
C ASN A 196 19.31 10.67 13.00
N ARG A 197 19.63 9.41 13.29
CA ARG A 197 19.40 8.86 14.64
C ARG A 197 20.46 9.44 15.60
N PRO A 198 20.10 10.17 16.67
CA PRO A 198 21.03 10.34 17.78
C PRO A 198 21.36 8.96 18.33
N GLN A 199 22.66 8.72 18.57
CA GLN A 199 23.15 7.53 19.27
C GLN A 199 22.55 7.44 20.67
#